data_AF-A0A368GJI1-F1
#
_entry.id   AF-A0A368GJI1-F1
#
_cell.length_a   1.000
_cell.length_b   1.000
_cell.length_c   1.000
_cell.angle_alpha   90.00
_cell.angle_beta   90.00
_cell.angle_gamma   90.00
#
_symmetry.space_group_name_H-M   'P 1'
#
loop_
_entity.id
_entity.type
_entity.pdbx_description
1 polymer ?
#
loop_
_entity_poly.entity_id
_entity_poly.type
_entity_poly.pdbx_seq_one_letter_code
_entity_poly.pdbx_strand_id
1 'polypeptide(L)'
;MSIDRCVRVVCHDNFAAFINGRGTASCILHKKARMLHTRDMVYTKFSSTNDRLAVIGDEGILFSMSHLNEAYLVSSHIKGPSAVSLETLDFSSGHLENDFSIRLFYHEAQTGTQFTVMSKEIVHEASYDRKSDGSLLMHINGMSVRQSRNGEVTVDARPRVIQCSPSTGAVFVRSSYIDMGVQESEKAYVKRGLKRVHVSRSGMVVSDGNCITSMDHFGRIVSST
;
A
#
# COMPACT_ATOMS: atom_id res chain seq x y z
N MET A 1 -10.14 11.54 -8.58
CA MET A 1 -8.82 12.10 -8.95
C MET A 1 -8.80 13.58 -8.66
N SER A 2 -7.62 14.19 -8.56
CA SER A 2 -7.46 15.64 -8.41
C SER A 2 -6.67 16.26 -9.57
N ILE A 3 -6.59 17.59 -9.57
CA ILE A 3 -5.86 18.38 -10.57
C ILE A 3 -4.34 18.11 -10.59
N ASP A 4 -3.75 17.86 -9.42
CA ASP A 4 -2.34 17.50 -9.22
C ASP A 4 -2.10 15.98 -9.40
N ARG A 5 -3.06 15.30 -10.05
CA ARG A 5 -3.00 13.89 -10.41
C ARG A 5 -2.87 12.96 -9.20
N CYS A 6 -3.42 13.34 -8.04
CA CYS A 6 -3.69 12.37 -6.98
C CYS A 6 -4.83 11.45 -7.40
N VAL A 7 -4.68 10.16 -7.14
CA VAL A 7 -5.64 9.13 -7.52
C VAL A 7 -6.06 8.36 -6.29
N ARG A 8 -7.37 8.22 -6.10
CA ARG A 8 -7.98 7.31 -5.14
C ARG A 8 -8.95 6.41 -5.89
N VAL A 9 -8.79 5.10 -5.73
CA VAL A 9 -9.67 4.06 -6.28
C VAL A 9 -10.40 3.43 -5.11
N VAL A 10 -11.72 3.27 -5.23
CA VAL A 10 -12.58 2.68 -4.21
C VAL A 10 -13.38 1.55 -4.84
N CYS A 11 -13.24 0.36 -4.27
CA CYS A 11 -14.17 -0.74 -4.47
C CYS A 11 -14.99 -0.84 -3.19
N HIS A 12 -16.25 -0.40 -3.26
CA HIS A 12 -17.15 -0.37 -2.10
C HIS A 12 -17.15 -1.72 -1.37
N ASP A 13 -17.08 -1.65 -0.05
CA ASP A 13 -17.02 -2.78 0.88
C ASP A 13 -15.82 -3.73 0.76
N ASN A 14 -14.89 -3.51 -0.17
CA ASN A 14 -13.74 -4.38 -0.37
C ASN A 14 -12.42 -3.69 -0.02
N PHE A 15 -12.10 -2.60 -0.71
CA PHE A 15 -10.85 -1.89 -0.54
C PHE A 15 -10.86 -0.47 -1.07
N ALA A 16 -9.92 0.32 -0.60
CA ALA A 16 -9.53 1.59 -1.19
C ALA A 16 -8.01 1.62 -1.39
N ALA A 17 -7.58 2.22 -2.49
CA ALA A 17 -6.18 2.47 -2.77
C ALA A 17 -5.98 3.94 -3.13
N PHE A 18 -4.85 4.51 -2.72
CA PHE A 18 -4.52 5.89 -2.99
C PHE A 18 -3.05 6.03 -3.37
N ILE A 19 -2.76 6.98 -4.27
CA ILE A 19 -1.41 7.46 -4.55
C ILE A 19 -1.44 8.96 -4.90
N ASN A 20 -0.51 9.72 -4.34
CA ASN A 20 -0.41 11.16 -4.60
C ASN A 20 0.26 11.46 -5.96
N GLY A 21 0.22 12.73 -6.38
CA GLY A 21 0.82 13.27 -7.61
C GLY A 21 2.27 12.87 -7.87
N ARG A 22 3.07 12.73 -6.81
CA ARG A 22 4.52 12.46 -6.87
C ARG A 22 4.89 11.00 -6.63
N GLY A 23 3.96 10.17 -6.17
CA GLY A 23 4.21 8.79 -5.75
C GLY A 23 4.91 8.66 -4.39
N THR A 24 5.11 9.76 -3.67
CA THR A 24 5.80 9.81 -2.36
C THR A 24 4.88 9.53 -1.17
N ALA A 25 3.58 9.47 -1.42
CA ALA A 25 2.59 9.06 -0.42
C ALA A 25 1.53 8.20 -1.11
N SER A 26 1.21 7.07 -0.48
CA SER A 26 0.26 6.10 -1.03
C SER A 26 -0.25 5.17 0.05
N CYS A 27 -1.40 4.54 -0.18
CA CYS A 27 -1.93 3.60 0.78
C CYS A 27 -2.80 2.52 0.14
N ILE A 28 -2.96 1.40 0.85
CA ILE A 28 -3.95 0.36 0.60
C ILE A 28 -4.73 0.14 1.89
N LEU A 29 -6.04 0.32 1.81
CA LEU A 29 -7.01 -0.03 2.85
C LEU A 29 -7.80 -1.24 2.34
N HIS A 30 -7.57 -2.42 2.91
CA HIS A 30 -8.20 -3.67 2.53
C HIS A 30 -8.55 -4.48 3.79
N LYS A 31 -9.59 -5.32 3.76
CA LYS A 31 -10.01 -6.15 4.92
C LYS A 31 -8.87 -6.98 5.51
N LYS A 32 -7.97 -7.45 4.66
CA LYS A 32 -6.81 -8.30 5.00
C LYS A 32 -5.50 -7.53 5.20
N ALA A 33 -5.42 -6.26 4.82
CA ALA A 33 -4.20 -5.48 4.99
C ALA A 33 -4.47 -3.98 4.98
N ARG A 34 -3.80 -3.27 5.89
CA ARG A 34 -3.75 -1.82 5.96
C ARG A 34 -2.29 -1.42 5.77
N MET A 35 -2.00 -0.66 4.72
CA MET A 35 -0.64 -0.25 4.35
C MET A 35 -0.63 1.26 4.08
N LEU A 36 0.21 1.99 4.79
CA LEU A 36 0.39 3.43 4.67
C LEU A 36 1.85 3.74 4.38
N HIS A 37 2.13 4.27 3.20
CA HIS A 37 3.44 4.76 2.80
C HIS A 37 3.43 6.29 2.84
N THR A 38 4.32 6.84 3.66
CA THR A 38 4.65 8.27 3.75
C THR A 38 6.04 8.50 3.18
N ARG A 39 6.51 9.76 3.17
CA ARG A 39 7.86 10.09 2.71
C ARG A 39 8.94 9.32 3.47
N ASP A 40 8.74 9.14 4.77
CA ASP A 40 9.79 8.70 5.69
C ASP A 40 9.59 7.24 6.11
N MET A 41 8.35 6.76 6.17
CA MET A 41 8.02 5.47 6.76
C MET A 41 6.99 4.70 5.94
N VAL A 42 6.95 3.38 6.12
CA VAL A 42 5.84 2.55 5.67
C VAL A 42 5.29 1.74 6.83
N TYR A 43 4.03 1.96 7.16
CA TYR A 43 3.32 1.26 8.22
C TYR A 43 2.43 0.19 7.62
N THR A 44 2.51 -1.03 8.15
CA THR A 44 1.70 -2.14 7.68
C THR A 44 1.09 -2.93 8.83
N LYS A 45 -0.17 -3.30 8.63
CA LYS A 45 -0.93 -4.23 9.47
C LYS A 45 -1.63 -5.23 8.57
N PHE A 46 -1.28 -6.50 8.68
CA PHE A 46 -1.90 -7.58 7.92
C PHE A 46 -2.85 -8.34 8.84
N SER A 47 -4.14 -8.33 8.50
CA SER A 47 -5.20 -8.87 9.35
C SER A 47 -5.21 -10.40 9.30
N SER A 48 -5.05 -11.05 10.45
CA SER A 48 -5.11 -12.51 10.61
C SER A 48 -5.65 -12.85 12.01
N THR A 49 -5.59 -14.11 12.45
CA THR A 49 -5.92 -14.47 13.84
C THR A 49 -5.04 -13.69 14.82
N ASN A 50 -3.75 -13.58 14.48
CA ASN A 50 -2.81 -12.67 15.09
C ASN A 50 -2.39 -11.66 14.03
N ASP A 51 -2.72 -10.38 14.23
CA ASP A 51 -2.37 -9.33 13.28
C ASP A 51 -0.85 -9.23 13.18
N ARG A 52 -0.35 -9.03 11.96
CA ARG A 52 1.08 -8.96 11.69
C ARG A 52 1.44 -7.54 11.36
N LEU A 53 2.40 -7.01 12.10
CA LEU A 53 2.74 -5.60 12.08
C LEU A 53 4.15 -5.47 11.51
N ALA A 54 4.35 -4.49 10.63
CA ALA A 54 5.69 -4.10 10.25
C ALA A 54 5.77 -2.61 9.91
N VAL A 55 6.89 -1.99 10.29
CA VAL A 55 7.24 -0.61 9.99
C VAL A 55 8.59 -0.60 9.25
N ILE A 56 8.60 -0.06 8.03
CA ILE A 56 9.80 0.13 7.22
C ILE A 56 10.28 1.58 7.39
N GLY A 57 11.44 1.76 8.02
CA GLY A 57 12.10 3.06 8.18
C GLY A 57 13.48 3.09 7.56
N ASP A 58 14.25 4.13 7.90
CA ASP A 58 15.61 4.29 7.39
C ASP A 58 16.57 3.29 8.05
N GLU A 59 16.46 3.11 9.37
CA GLU A 59 17.30 2.21 10.18
C GLU A 59 17.08 0.71 9.93
N GLY A 60 15.96 0.33 9.32
CA GLY A 60 15.64 -1.08 9.09
C GLY A 60 14.14 -1.32 9.01
N ILE A 61 13.75 -2.55 9.36
CA ILE A 61 12.36 -2.98 9.42
C ILE A 61 12.08 -3.54 10.80
N LEU A 62 11.13 -2.93 11.47
CA LEU A 62 10.61 -3.39 12.75
C LEU A 62 9.36 -4.22 12.49
N PHE A 63 9.22 -5.40 13.07
CA PHE A 63 8.07 -6.26 12.84
C PHE A 63 7.66 -7.06 14.09
N SER A 64 6.38 -7.40 14.19
CA SER A 64 5.81 -8.12 15.34
C SER A 64 4.47 -8.80 14.96
N MET A 65 3.88 -9.50 15.91
CA MET A 65 2.49 -9.98 15.87
C MET A 65 1.72 -9.46 17.08
N SER A 66 0.40 -9.27 16.93
CA SER A 66 -0.45 -8.64 17.95
C SER A 66 -0.50 -9.35 19.31
N HIS A 67 -0.14 -10.64 19.38
CA HIS A 67 -0.10 -11.41 20.61
C HIS A 67 1.28 -11.41 21.30
N LEU A 68 2.29 -10.80 20.70
CA LEU A 68 3.64 -10.70 21.26
C LEU A 68 3.80 -9.42 22.07
N ASN A 69 4.68 -9.46 23.07
CA ASN A 69 5.07 -8.30 23.88
C ASN A 69 6.34 -7.61 23.36
N GLU A 70 6.93 -8.16 22.30
CA GLU A 70 8.18 -7.67 21.70
C GLU A 70 8.03 -7.52 20.19
N ALA A 71 8.83 -6.63 19.63
CA ALA A 71 9.07 -6.53 18.20
C ALA A 71 10.50 -6.91 17.89
N TYR A 72 10.77 -7.18 16.62
CA TYR A 72 12.09 -7.53 16.14
C TYR A 72 12.52 -6.52 15.08
N LEU A 73 13.73 -5.99 15.25
CA LEU A 73 14.37 -5.11 14.29
C LEU A 73 15.28 -5.93 13.38
N VAL A 74 15.02 -5.90 12.07
CA VAL A 74 15.95 -6.33 11.02
C VAL A 74 16.62 -5.10 10.45
N SER A 75 17.93 -5.04 10.55
CA SER A 75 18.74 -3.96 9.99
C SER A 75 20.03 -4.55 9.43
N SER A 76 20.47 -4.04 8.29
CA SER A 76 21.78 -4.37 7.72
C SER A 76 22.97 -4.00 8.64
N HIS A 77 22.74 -3.18 9.66
CA HIS A 77 23.73 -2.80 10.66
C HIS A 77 23.80 -3.75 11.87
N ILE A 78 22.88 -4.71 11.97
CA ILE A 78 22.75 -5.62 13.12
C ILE A 78 22.82 -7.07 12.64
N LYS A 79 23.54 -7.93 13.36
CA LYS A 79 23.60 -9.36 13.05
C LYS A 79 22.33 -10.06 13.55
N GLY A 80 21.44 -10.43 12.64
CA GLY A 80 20.18 -11.09 12.96
C GLY A 80 19.13 -10.13 13.54
N PRO A 81 17.91 -10.62 13.88
CA PRO A 81 16.88 -9.80 14.47
C PRO A 81 17.24 -9.40 15.91
N SER A 82 17.14 -8.11 16.23
CA SER A 82 17.23 -7.63 17.61
C SER A 82 15.83 -7.49 18.20
N ALA A 83 15.58 -8.13 19.34
CA ALA A 83 14.34 -7.91 20.09
C ALA A 83 14.29 -6.47 20.66
N VAL A 84 13.12 -5.86 20.60
CA VAL A 84 12.83 -4.51 21.12
C VAL A 84 11.50 -4.57 21.87
N SER A 85 11.47 -4.04 23.09
CA SER A 85 10.24 -3.99 23.90
C SER A 85 9.19 -3.11 23.23
N LEU A 86 7.95 -3.61 23.12
CA LEU A 86 6.83 -2.82 22.61
C LEU A 86 6.46 -1.66 23.53
N GLU A 87 6.83 -1.69 24.82
CA GLU A 87 6.62 -0.56 25.75
C GLU A 87 7.32 0.72 25.28
N THR A 88 8.39 0.58 24.50
CA THR A 88 9.19 1.69 23.97
C THR A 88 8.81 2.09 22.56
N LEU A 89 7.88 1.37 21.92
CA LEU A 89 7.57 1.52 20.51
C LEU A 89 6.10 1.86 20.30
N ASP A 90 5.84 3.01 19.68
CA ASP A 90 4.50 3.33 19.19
C ASP A 90 4.22 2.56 17.89
N PHE A 91 3.82 1.31 18.05
CA PHE A 91 3.23 0.50 16.99
C PHE A 91 1.77 0.85 16.71
N SER A 92 1.21 1.87 17.38
CA SER A 92 -0.23 2.07 17.41
C SER A 92 -0.77 2.13 15.99
N SER A 93 -1.63 1.16 15.70
CA SER A 93 -2.38 1.11 14.46
C SER A 93 -3.33 2.28 14.33
N GLY A 94 -3.33 3.28 15.23
CA GLY A 94 -4.14 4.49 15.16
C GLY A 94 -4.02 5.22 13.82
N HIS A 95 -2.83 5.22 13.22
CA HIS A 95 -2.61 5.73 11.86
C HIS A 95 -3.27 4.88 10.77
N LEU A 96 -3.50 3.60 11.05
CA LEU A 96 -4.16 2.63 10.20
C LEU A 96 -5.63 2.43 10.58
N GLU A 97 -6.15 3.05 11.65
CA GLU A 97 -7.56 2.99 12.01
C GLU A 97 -8.39 3.94 11.12
N ASN A 98 -9.69 3.64 11.00
CA ASN A 98 -10.63 4.35 10.12
C ASN A 98 -10.25 4.30 8.63
N ASP A 99 -10.98 5.06 7.79
CA ASP A 99 -10.61 5.24 6.38
C ASP A 99 -9.49 6.29 6.27
N PHE A 100 -8.25 5.86 6.47
CA PHE A 100 -7.09 6.75 6.27
C PHE A 100 -6.87 7.11 4.79
N SER A 101 -7.46 6.38 3.84
CA SER A 101 -7.27 6.64 2.41
C SER A 101 -7.94 7.94 1.96
N ILE A 102 -9.12 8.26 2.50
CA ILE A 102 -9.80 9.53 2.21
C ILE A 102 -9.08 10.71 2.86
N ARG A 103 -8.62 10.53 4.10
CA ARG A 103 -7.86 11.55 4.83
C ARG A 103 -6.58 11.88 4.11
N LEU A 104 -5.83 10.86 3.68
CA LEU A 104 -4.59 11.04 2.93
C LEU A 104 -4.84 11.68 1.57
N PHE A 105 -5.94 11.32 0.88
CA PHE A 105 -6.30 11.96 -0.38
C PHE A 105 -6.51 13.47 -0.21
N TYR A 106 -7.32 13.91 0.75
CA TYR A 106 -7.57 15.35 0.96
C TYR A 106 -6.38 16.10 1.55
N HIS A 107 -5.49 15.41 2.26
CA HIS A 107 -4.24 15.99 2.74
C HIS A 107 -3.26 16.29 1.58
N GLU A 108 -3.14 15.35 0.63
CA GLU A 108 -2.16 15.46 -0.47
C GLU A 108 -2.69 16.19 -1.70
N ALA A 109 -4.00 16.08 -1.99
CA ALA A 109 -4.60 16.61 -3.19
C ALA A 109 -4.80 18.12 -3.12
N GLN A 110 -4.54 18.79 -4.23
CA GLN A 110 -4.94 20.19 -4.38
C GLN A 110 -6.46 20.27 -4.55
N THR A 111 -7.13 20.82 -3.54
CA THR A 111 -8.58 20.96 -3.48
C THR A 111 -8.99 22.40 -3.17
N GLY A 112 -10.23 22.76 -3.50
CA GLY A 112 -10.79 24.10 -3.27
C GLY A 112 -11.31 24.77 -4.54
N THR A 113 -12.09 25.84 -4.36
CA THR A 113 -12.80 26.54 -5.43
C THR A 113 -11.86 27.20 -6.43
N GLN A 114 -10.64 27.57 -6.01
CA GLN A 114 -9.59 28.14 -6.85
C GLN A 114 -9.17 27.22 -8.02
N PHE A 115 -9.46 25.92 -7.94
CA PHE A 115 -9.12 24.94 -8.96
C PHE A 115 -10.28 24.57 -9.89
N THR A 116 -11.44 25.23 -9.76
CA THR A 116 -12.66 24.89 -10.52
C THR A 116 -12.47 25.04 -12.02
N VAL A 117 -11.81 26.12 -12.47
CA VAL A 117 -11.59 26.39 -13.90
C VAL A 117 -10.72 25.29 -14.51
N MET A 118 -9.55 25.04 -13.92
CA MET A 118 -8.65 23.98 -14.39
C MET A 118 -9.28 22.58 -14.32
N SER A 119 -10.13 22.32 -13.31
CA SER A 119 -10.88 21.05 -13.23
C SER A 119 -11.85 20.88 -14.40
N LYS A 120 -12.52 21.96 -14.84
CA LYS A 120 -13.42 21.93 -16.00
C LYS A 120 -12.65 21.68 -17.30
N GLU A 121 -11.49 22.32 -17.47
CA GLU A 121 -10.62 22.12 -18.63
C GLU A 121 -10.16 20.66 -18.72
N ILE A 122 -9.67 20.08 -17.61
CA ILE A 122 -9.27 18.67 -17.54
C ILE A 122 -10.40 17.72 -17.94
N VAL A 123 -11.64 17.98 -17.49
CA VAL A 123 -12.80 17.16 -17.84
C VAL A 123 -13.19 17.36 -19.30
N HIS A 124 -13.08 18.58 -19.83
CA HIS A 124 -13.37 18.88 -21.23
C HIS A 124 -12.40 18.18 -22.20
N GLU A 125 -11.12 18.09 -21.84
CA GLU A 125 -10.08 17.41 -22.62
C GLU A 125 -10.07 15.88 -22.44
N ALA A 126 -10.83 15.35 -21.47
CA ALA A 126 -10.88 13.93 -21.23
C ALA A 126 -11.55 13.19 -22.39
N SER A 127 -11.08 11.98 -22.67
CA SER A 127 -11.67 11.10 -23.68
C SER A 127 -11.90 9.71 -23.12
N TYR A 128 -12.88 9.00 -23.67
CA TYR A 128 -13.10 7.60 -23.36
C TYR A 128 -13.55 6.84 -24.60
N ASP A 129 -13.24 5.55 -24.63
CA ASP A 129 -13.61 4.65 -25.71
C ASP A 129 -13.92 3.25 -25.14
N ARG A 130 -14.92 2.58 -25.71
CA ARG A 130 -15.25 1.20 -25.38
C ARG A 130 -14.76 0.32 -26.52
N LYS A 131 -13.79 -0.54 -26.21
CA LYS A 131 -13.16 -1.44 -27.17
C LYS A 131 -14.10 -2.61 -27.51
N SER A 132 -13.83 -3.27 -28.64
CA SER A 132 -14.60 -4.42 -29.13
C SER A 132 -14.58 -5.63 -28.17
N ASP A 133 -13.55 -5.74 -27.33
CA ASP A 133 -13.45 -6.74 -26.26
C ASP A 133 -14.34 -6.42 -25.04
N GLY A 134 -15.06 -5.29 -25.07
CA GLY A 134 -15.93 -4.80 -24.00
C GLY A 134 -15.21 -3.95 -22.95
N SER A 135 -13.88 -3.79 -23.03
CA SER A 135 -13.11 -2.96 -22.10
C SER A 135 -13.37 -1.47 -22.30
N LEU A 136 -13.33 -0.71 -21.20
CA LEU A 136 -13.39 0.74 -21.20
C LEU A 136 -11.99 1.30 -21.04
N LEU A 137 -11.62 2.25 -21.89
CA LEU A 137 -10.38 3.02 -21.78
C LEU A 137 -10.74 4.50 -21.67
N MET A 138 -10.22 5.17 -20.65
CA MET A 138 -10.39 6.61 -20.44
C MET A 138 -9.02 7.27 -20.33
N HIS A 139 -8.84 8.42 -20.99
CA HIS A 139 -7.69 9.29 -20.84
C HIS A 139 -8.13 10.60 -20.19
N ILE A 140 -7.49 10.96 -19.07
CA ILE A 140 -7.84 12.18 -18.32
C ILE A 140 -6.63 12.70 -17.55
N ASN A 141 -6.32 14.00 -17.67
CA ASN A 141 -5.19 14.67 -17.01
C ASN A 141 -3.84 13.91 -17.14
N GLY A 142 -3.53 13.42 -18.35
CA GLY A 142 -2.32 12.64 -18.61
C GLY A 142 -2.28 11.24 -17.98
N MET A 143 -3.41 10.74 -17.46
CA MET A 143 -3.55 9.40 -16.91
C MET A 143 -4.41 8.54 -17.84
N SER A 144 -4.17 7.23 -17.82
CA SER A 144 -5.01 6.25 -18.49
C SER A 144 -5.72 5.38 -17.46
N VAL A 145 -7.03 5.28 -17.55
CA VAL A 145 -7.86 4.39 -16.75
C VAL A 145 -8.44 3.32 -17.66
N ARG A 146 -8.07 2.06 -17.42
CA ARG A 146 -8.59 0.90 -18.14
C ARG A 146 -9.44 0.05 -17.20
N GLN A 147 -10.64 -0.31 -17.64
CA GLN A 147 -11.46 -1.32 -17.00
C GLN A 147 -11.65 -2.50 -17.97
N SER A 148 -11.23 -3.71 -17.58
CA SER A 148 -11.47 -4.92 -18.36
C SER A 148 -12.93 -5.34 -18.31
N ARG A 149 -13.36 -6.22 -19.22
CA ARG A 149 -14.72 -6.78 -19.22
C ARG A 149 -15.08 -7.48 -17.90
N ASN A 150 -14.07 -8.00 -17.20
CA ASN A 150 -14.22 -8.69 -15.92
C ASN A 150 -14.22 -7.73 -14.71
N GLY A 151 -14.15 -6.41 -14.96
CA GLY A 151 -14.16 -5.37 -13.93
C GLY A 151 -12.80 -5.06 -13.33
N GLU A 152 -11.71 -5.66 -13.81
CA GLU A 152 -10.35 -5.31 -13.37
C GLU A 152 -10.03 -3.89 -13.81
N VAL A 153 -9.52 -3.08 -12.88
CA VAL A 153 -9.20 -1.68 -13.13
C VAL A 153 -7.69 -1.48 -13.06
N THR A 154 -7.14 -0.77 -14.03
CA THR A 154 -5.78 -0.23 -14.00
C THR A 154 -5.85 1.28 -14.18
N VAL A 155 -5.28 2.04 -13.24
CA VAL A 155 -5.01 3.47 -13.39
C VAL A 155 -3.51 3.64 -13.59
N ASP A 156 -3.09 4.01 -14.79
CA ASP A 156 -1.70 4.30 -15.16
C ASP A 156 -1.49 5.82 -15.21
N ALA A 157 -0.65 6.32 -14.32
CA ALA A 157 -0.26 7.71 -14.17
C ALA A 157 1.27 7.83 -14.09
N ARG A 158 1.98 7.05 -14.94
CA ARG A 158 3.44 6.80 -14.98
C ARG A 158 4.30 7.84 -14.24
N PRO A 159 5.23 7.39 -13.37
CA PRO A 159 5.59 6.00 -13.07
C PRO A 159 4.64 5.32 -12.07
N ARG A 160 3.47 5.92 -11.80
CA ARG A 160 2.55 5.49 -10.74
C ARG A 160 1.44 4.64 -11.32
N VAL A 161 1.15 3.50 -10.71
CA VAL A 161 0.11 2.58 -11.17
C VAL A 161 -0.70 2.06 -9.99
N ILE A 162 -2.03 2.08 -10.13
CA ILE A 162 -2.94 1.31 -9.28
C ILE A 162 -3.56 0.21 -10.14
N GLN A 163 -3.48 -1.04 -9.70
CA GLN A 163 -4.18 -2.17 -10.34
C GLN A 163 -5.06 -2.85 -9.31
N CYS A 164 -6.30 -3.16 -9.65
CA CYS A 164 -7.17 -3.86 -8.72
C CYS A 164 -8.24 -4.71 -9.42
N SER A 165 -8.70 -5.74 -8.73
CA SER A 165 -9.77 -6.63 -9.18
C SER A 165 -10.84 -6.73 -8.09
N PRO A 166 -12.07 -6.26 -8.36
CA PRO A 166 -13.20 -6.43 -7.45
C PRO A 166 -13.56 -7.89 -7.18
N SER A 167 -13.40 -8.77 -8.18
CA SER A 167 -13.79 -10.18 -8.07
C SER A 167 -12.86 -11.00 -7.19
N THR A 168 -11.56 -10.66 -7.18
CA THR A 168 -10.55 -11.39 -6.42
C THR A 168 -10.12 -10.67 -5.15
N GLY A 169 -10.52 -9.40 -4.98
CA GLY A 169 -10.07 -8.53 -3.90
C GLY A 169 -8.61 -8.06 -4.05
N ALA A 170 -7.93 -8.44 -5.14
CA ALA A 170 -6.54 -8.08 -5.35
C ALA A 170 -6.40 -6.56 -5.59
N VAL A 171 -5.39 -5.95 -4.98
CA VAL A 171 -5.10 -4.52 -5.12
C VAL A 171 -3.59 -4.28 -5.02
N PHE A 172 -3.06 -3.50 -5.95
CA PHE A 172 -1.64 -3.19 -6.08
C PHE A 172 -1.46 -1.70 -6.29
N VAL A 173 -0.46 -1.13 -5.60
CA VAL A 173 -0.05 0.26 -5.75
C VAL A 173 1.45 0.28 -5.99
N ARG A 174 1.86 0.85 -7.12
CA ARG A 174 3.27 0.93 -7.53
C ARG A 174 3.67 2.35 -7.88
N SER A 175 4.89 2.71 -7.53
CA SER A 175 5.59 3.93 -7.93
C SER A 175 7.09 3.69 -7.96
N SER A 176 7.87 4.73 -8.25
CA SER A 176 9.33 4.69 -8.11
C SER A 176 9.81 4.47 -6.66
N TYR A 177 8.96 4.72 -5.66
CA TYR A 177 9.31 4.67 -4.25
C TYR A 177 8.77 3.42 -3.53
N ILE A 178 7.70 2.81 -4.06
CA ILE A 178 6.99 1.73 -3.37
C ILE A 178 6.36 0.73 -4.34
N ASP A 179 6.35 -0.55 -3.96
CA ASP A 179 5.54 -1.61 -4.56
C ASP A 179 4.80 -2.34 -3.43
N MET A 180 3.49 -2.10 -3.32
CA MET A 180 2.61 -2.71 -2.32
C MET A 180 1.51 -3.51 -2.99
N GLY A 181 1.13 -4.63 -2.39
CA GLY A 181 0.05 -5.44 -2.94
C GLY A 181 -0.64 -6.32 -1.91
N VAL A 182 -1.95 -6.46 -2.08
CA VAL A 182 -2.75 -7.54 -1.50
C VAL A 182 -3.17 -8.45 -2.64
N GLN A 183 -2.86 -9.73 -2.49
CA GLN A 183 -3.15 -10.78 -3.47
C GLN A 183 -4.27 -11.68 -2.93
N GLU A 184 -4.70 -12.60 -3.79
CA GLU A 184 -5.55 -13.71 -3.38
C GLU A 184 -4.88 -14.58 -2.29
N SER A 185 -5.69 -15.38 -1.61
CA SER A 185 -5.21 -16.36 -0.62
C SER A 185 -4.44 -15.75 0.56
N GLU A 186 -4.82 -14.54 0.99
CA GLU A 186 -4.27 -13.86 2.18
C GLU A 186 -2.76 -13.60 2.11
N LYS A 187 -2.26 -13.43 0.88
CA LYS A 187 -0.89 -12.99 0.64
C LYS A 187 -0.86 -11.49 0.47
N ALA A 188 0.12 -10.84 1.07
CA ALA A 188 0.33 -9.42 0.89
C ALA A 188 1.81 -9.09 1.04
N TYR A 189 2.22 -7.98 0.45
CA TYR A 189 3.61 -7.56 0.47
C TYR A 189 3.76 -6.05 0.39
N VAL A 190 4.92 -5.57 0.84
CA VAL A 190 5.40 -4.21 0.62
C VAL A 190 6.89 -4.23 0.33
N LYS A 191 7.33 -3.39 -0.61
CA LYS A 191 8.73 -3.18 -0.96
C LYS A 191 9.02 -1.69 -1.06
N ARG A 192 10.10 -1.24 -0.40
CA ARG A 192 10.63 0.13 -0.45
C ARG A 192 12.15 0.06 -0.62
N GLY A 193 12.64 0.38 -1.82
CA GLY A 193 14.05 0.16 -2.15
C GLY A 193 14.45 -1.30 -1.97
N LEU A 194 15.44 -1.56 -1.12
CA LEU A 194 15.92 -2.90 -0.78
C LEU A 194 15.08 -3.59 0.31
N LYS A 195 14.30 -2.81 1.08
CA LYS A 195 13.48 -3.26 2.20
C LYS A 195 12.20 -3.93 1.72
N ARG A 196 11.86 -5.11 2.27
CA ARG A 196 10.71 -5.93 1.88
C ARG A 196 10.04 -6.57 3.07
N VAL A 197 8.71 -6.64 3.04
CA VAL A 197 7.89 -7.45 3.96
C VAL A 197 6.92 -8.27 3.12
N HIS A 198 6.88 -9.58 3.37
CA HIS A 198 5.96 -10.52 2.75
C HIS A 198 5.19 -11.27 3.83
N VAL A 199 3.88 -11.39 3.64
CA VAL A 199 2.97 -12.07 4.58
C VAL A 199 2.14 -13.10 3.82
N SER A 200 1.95 -14.26 4.42
CA SER A 200 1.04 -15.33 3.95
C SER A 200 0.33 -15.98 5.14
N ARG A 201 -0.39 -17.08 4.98
CA ARG A 201 -0.96 -17.79 6.14
C ARG A 201 0.09 -18.33 7.12
N SER A 202 1.24 -18.79 6.63
CA SER A 202 2.23 -19.50 7.46
C SER A 202 3.04 -18.60 8.39
N GLY A 203 3.16 -17.33 8.06
CA GLY A 203 4.08 -16.41 8.74
C GLY A 203 4.44 -15.20 7.89
N MET A 204 5.43 -14.45 8.34
CA MET A 204 5.97 -13.29 7.64
C MET A 204 7.47 -13.43 7.40
N VAL A 205 7.92 -12.84 6.29
CA VAL A 205 9.33 -12.73 5.92
C VAL A 205 9.64 -11.26 5.75
N VAL A 206 10.71 -10.81 6.40
CA VAL A 206 11.17 -9.44 6.42
C VAL A 206 12.62 -9.40 5.95
N SER A 207 12.96 -8.44 5.10
CA SER A 207 14.31 -8.29 4.59
C SER A 207 14.71 -6.83 4.44
N ASP A 208 15.87 -6.46 4.97
CA ASP A 208 16.51 -5.14 4.75
C ASP A 208 17.52 -5.17 3.59
N GLY A 209 17.32 -6.04 2.60
CA GLY A 209 18.22 -6.21 1.46
C GLY A 209 19.44 -7.08 1.74
N ASN A 210 20.05 -6.96 2.92
CA ASN A 210 21.22 -7.77 3.33
C ASN A 210 20.86 -8.85 4.34
N CYS A 211 19.95 -8.55 5.25
CA CYS A 211 19.45 -9.51 6.24
C CYS A 211 18.05 -9.96 5.86
N ILE A 212 17.76 -11.24 6.10
CA ILE A 212 16.43 -11.82 5.93
C ILE A 212 16.06 -12.53 7.22
N THR A 213 14.88 -12.22 7.75
CA THR A 213 14.32 -12.88 8.93
C THR A 213 12.92 -13.37 8.62
N SER A 214 12.60 -14.57 9.07
CA SER A 214 11.27 -15.16 8.92
C SER A 214 10.70 -15.53 10.28
N MET A 215 9.41 -15.30 10.44
CA MET A 215 8.64 -15.57 11.64
C MET A 215 7.40 -16.37 11.28
N ASP A 216 7.15 -17.47 11.98
CA ASP A 216 5.95 -18.28 11.78
C ASP A 216 4.70 -17.61 12.38
N HIS A 217 3.52 -18.18 12.12
CA HIS A 217 2.23 -17.69 12.62
C HIS A 217 2.07 -17.76 14.15
N PHE A 218 2.98 -18.41 14.88
CA PHE A 218 3.02 -18.41 16.34
C PHE A 218 3.89 -17.28 16.90
N GLY A 219 4.58 -16.52 16.03
CA GLY A 219 5.48 -15.44 16.44
C GLY A 219 6.92 -15.91 16.69
N ARG A 220 7.28 -17.14 16.32
CA ARG A 220 8.64 -17.66 16.52
C ARG A 220 9.51 -17.31 15.33
N ILE A 221 10.73 -16.82 15.57
CA ILE A 221 11.74 -16.67 14.52
C ILE A 221 12.17 -18.07 14.07
N VAL A 222 11.98 -18.37 12.78
CA VAL A 222 12.28 -19.70 12.21
C VAL A 222 13.57 -19.73 11.38
N SER A 223 13.97 -18.58 10.84
CA SER A 223 15.24 -18.42 10.13
C SER A 223 15.68 -16.97 10.14
N SER A 224 16.99 -16.76 10.25
CA SER A 224 17.63 -15.48 10.03
C SER A 224 18.98 -15.68 9.36
N THR A 225 19.26 -14.86 8.35
CA THR A 225 20.51 -14.80 7.58
C THR A 225 21.00 -13.37 7.51
#